data_AF-J1L3Q7-F1
#
_entry.id   AF-J1L3Q7-F1
#
_cell.length_a   1.000
_cell.length_b   1.000
_cell.length_c   1.000
_cell.angle_alpha   90.00
_cell.angle_beta   90.00
_cell.angle_gamma   90.00
#
_symmetry.space_group_name_H-M   'P 1'
#
loop_
_entity.id
_entity.type
_entity.pdbx_description
1 polymer ?
#
loop_
_entity_poly.entity_id
_entity_poly.type
_entity_poly.pdbx_seq_one_letter_code
_entity_poly.pdbx_strand_id
1 'polypeptide(L)'
;MREEPFSCTLCGRCCMGSGRYIAVLKQTGPREYRCRETITRREFTARVEDRHLSLFARPSVQWTHPAACPFLRQDGVTYLCTIRASRPPFCREYRCVRMRVEKGAAAVGELRGKTGLKTKDAALLALWEGRIAHLDLQDREGRAEAARILEGAGYDPVWYVEAEDLTGTAPPS
;
A
#
# COMPACT_ATOMS: atom_id res chain seq x y z
N MET A 1 11.44 2.83 17.57
CA MET A 1 10.60 2.89 16.34
C MET A 1 11.45 2.93 15.08
N ARG A 2 11.42 1.85 14.28
CA ARG A 2 12.11 1.73 12.99
C ARG A 2 11.17 2.07 11.84
N GLU A 3 11.68 2.76 10.82
CA GLU A 3 10.92 3.17 9.63
C GLU A 3 11.65 2.75 8.34
N GLU A 4 10.88 2.33 7.33
CA GLU A 4 11.40 1.88 6.03
C GLU A 4 10.47 2.30 4.88
N PRO A 5 10.97 2.48 3.64
CA PRO A 5 10.10 2.76 2.51
C PRO A 5 9.25 1.52 2.18
N PHE A 6 7.97 1.74 1.86
CA PHE A 6 7.10 0.62 1.47
C PHE A 6 7.51 0.00 0.13
N SER A 7 7.72 -1.32 0.14
CA SER A 7 7.82 -2.13 -1.08
C SER A 7 6.54 -2.95 -1.31
N CYS A 8 5.95 -2.82 -2.50
CA CYS A 8 4.75 -3.58 -2.87
C CYS A 8 5.04 -5.09 -2.90
N THR A 9 4.26 -5.87 -2.17
CA THR A 9 4.38 -7.33 -2.10
C THR A 9 3.68 -8.08 -3.24
N LEU A 10 3.21 -7.36 -4.28
CA LEU A 10 2.49 -7.91 -5.44
C LEU A 10 1.22 -8.71 -5.08
N CYS A 11 0.62 -8.43 -3.92
CA CYS A 11 -0.55 -9.17 -3.42
C CYS A 11 -1.89 -8.67 -3.97
N GLY A 12 -1.91 -7.60 -4.76
CA GLY A 12 -3.11 -7.03 -5.37
C GLY A 12 -4.04 -6.29 -4.42
N ARG A 13 -3.93 -6.46 -3.09
CA ARG A 13 -4.91 -5.95 -2.10
C ARG A 13 -5.23 -4.46 -2.22
N CYS A 14 -4.24 -3.58 -2.38
CA CYS A 14 -4.49 -2.14 -2.55
C CYS A 14 -5.08 -1.79 -3.93
N CYS A 15 -4.83 -2.62 -4.95
CA CYS A 15 -5.28 -2.39 -6.32
C CYS A 15 -6.64 -3.03 -6.63
N MET A 16 -7.06 -4.08 -5.93
CA MET A 16 -8.30 -4.82 -6.22
C MET A 16 -9.58 -4.02 -5.97
N GLY A 17 -9.52 -2.98 -5.14
CA GLY A 17 -10.64 -2.08 -4.90
C GLY A 17 -10.48 -0.68 -5.50
N SER A 18 -9.30 -0.35 -6.03
CA SER A 18 -8.97 1.03 -6.38
C SER A 18 -9.58 1.50 -7.72
N GLY A 19 -10.14 0.59 -8.52
CA GLY A 19 -10.88 0.94 -9.73
C GLY A 19 -12.10 1.81 -9.44
N ARG A 20 -12.68 1.73 -8.24
CA ARG A 20 -13.77 2.62 -7.79
C ARG A 20 -13.35 4.10 -7.71
N TYR A 21 -12.05 4.33 -7.53
CA TYR A 21 -11.48 5.66 -7.34
C TYR A 21 -10.79 6.19 -8.59
N ILE A 22 -10.66 5.38 -9.65
CA ILE A 22 -9.90 5.73 -10.85
C ILE A 22 -10.77 5.60 -12.08
N ALA A 23 -11.09 6.73 -12.69
CA ALA A 23 -11.72 6.78 -14.01
C ALA A 23 -10.65 6.99 -15.09
N VAL A 24 -10.60 6.10 -16.09
CA VAL A 24 -9.84 6.34 -17.33
C VAL A 24 -10.71 7.19 -18.25
N LEU A 25 -10.26 8.39 -18.57
CA LEU A 25 -11.01 9.34 -19.40
C LEU A 25 -10.75 9.11 -20.88
N LYS A 26 -9.48 8.99 -21.27
CA LYS A 26 -9.06 8.71 -22.65
C LYS A 26 -7.64 8.19 -22.68
N GLN A 27 -7.32 7.48 -23.75
CA GLN A 27 -5.95 7.17 -24.12
C GLN A 27 -5.37 8.36 -24.92
N THR A 28 -4.23 8.89 -24.51
CA THR A 28 -3.58 10.07 -25.13
C THR A 28 -2.35 9.71 -25.96
N GLY A 29 -1.87 8.47 -25.82
CA GLY A 29 -0.77 7.93 -26.62
C GLY A 29 -0.74 6.40 -26.54
N PRO A 30 0.22 5.72 -27.17
CA PRO A 30 0.27 4.26 -27.21
C PRO A 30 0.33 3.58 -25.83
N ARG A 31 0.80 4.31 -24.80
CA ARG A 31 1.01 3.82 -23.43
C ARG A 31 0.49 4.78 -22.37
N GLU A 32 -0.17 5.85 -22.79
CA GLU A 32 -0.52 6.96 -21.91
C GLU A 32 -2.03 7.13 -21.82
N TYR A 33 -2.50 7.27 -20.59
CA TYR A 33 -3.90 7.33 -20.26
C TYR A 33 -4.14 8.54 -19.38
N ARG A 34 -5.05 9.41 -19.81
CA ARG A 34 -5.57 10.47 -18.96
C ARG A 34 -6.61 9.89 -18.02
N CYS A 35 -6.40 10.09 -16.73
CA CYS A 35 -7.24 9.55 -15.67
C CYS A 35 -7.72 10.65 -14.74
N ARG A 36 -8.75 10.32 -13.95
CA ARG A 36 -9.28 11.16 -12.89
C ARG A 36 -9.54 10.34 -11.64
N GLU A 37 -9.08 10.87 -10.51
CA GLU A 37 -9.45 10.36 -9.19
C GLU A 37 -10.86 10.85 -8.85
N THR A 38 -11.75 9.94 -8.46
CA THR A 38 -13.21 10.21 -8.47
C THR A 38 -13.69 11.08 -7.31
N ILE A 39 -12.95 11.11 -6.20
CA ILE A 39 -13.33 11.84 -4.97
C ILE A 39 -12.95 13.32 -5.10
N THR A 40 -11.66 13.61 -5.24
CA THR A 40 -11.11 14.98 -5.35
C THR A 40 -11.21 15.55 -6.76
N ARG A 41 -11.59 14.73 -7.76
CA ARG A 41 -11.66 15.08 -9.18
C ARG A 41 -10.30 15.47 -9.79
N ARG A 42 -9.19 15.22 -9.08
CA ARG A 42 -7.84 15.47 -9.59
C ARG A 42 -7.52 14.57 -10.76
N GLU A 43 -7.02 15.16 -11.83
CA GLU A 43 -6.60 14.44 -13.01
C GLU A 43 -5.11 14.11 -12.98
N PHE A 44 -4.75 12.97 -13.55
CA PHE A 44 -3.37 12.51 -13.64
C PHE A 44 -3.13 11.74 -14.94
N THR A 45 -1.86 11.62 -15.32
CA THR A 45 -1.46 10.82 -16.48
C THR A 45 -0.82 9.53 -15.99
N ALA A 46 -1.39 8.41 -16.42
CA ALA A 46 -0.87 7.08 -16.17
C ALA A 46 -0.12 6.60 -17.42
N ARG A 47 1.15 6.21 -17.25
CA ARG A 47 1.98 5.64 -18.30
C ARG A 47 2.28 4.18 -17.98
N VAL A 48 1.82 3.29 -18.84
CA VAL A 48 2.13 1.86 -18.75
C VAL A 48 3.62 1.66 -19.02
N GLU A 49 4.32 1.04 -18.07
CA GLU A 49 5.75 0.74 -18.17
C GLU A 49 6.04 -0.29 -19.27
N ASP A 50 7.13 -0.08 -19.98
CA ASP A 50 7.54 -0.86 -21.16
C ASP A 50 7.58 -2.37 -20.90
N ARG A 51 8.13 -2.76 -19.76
CA ARG A 51 8.24 -4.17 -19.35
C ARG A 51 6.88 -4.86 -19.13
N HIS A 52 5.79 -4.11 -19.01
CA HIS A 52 4.46 -4.64 -18.74
C HIS A 52 3.52 -4.57 -19.95
N LEU A 53 3.96 -4.08 -21.12
CA LEU A 53 3.07 -3.87 -22.27
C LEU A 53 2.44 -5.16 -22.79
N SER A 54 3.25 -6.23 -22.89
CA SER A 54 2.77 -7.56 -23.31
C SER A 54 1.71 -8.12 -22.37
N LEU A 55 1.85 -7.86 -21.07
CA LEU A 55 0.88 -8.25 -20.06
C LEU A 55 -0.36 -7.33 -20.06
N PHE A 56 -0.18 -6.04 -20.32
CA PHE A 56 -1.27 -5.08 -20.32
C PHE A 56 -2.28 -5.33 -21.44
N ALA A 57 -1.83 -5.89 -22.57
CA ALA A 57 -2.67 -6.28 -23.71
C ALA A 57 -3.50 -7.57 -23.50
N ARG A 58 -3.24 -8.32 -22.42
CA ARG A 58 -3.93 -9.59 -22.12
C ARG A 58 -5.28 -9.36 -21.40
N PRO A 59 -6.13 -10.40 -21.31
CA PRO A 59 -7.30 -10.42 -20.43
C PRO A 59 -7.05 -9.76 -19.09
N SER A 60 -7.98 -8.90 -18.70
CA SER A 60 -7.80 -8.06 -17.53
C SER A 60 -8.42 -8.69 -16.29
N VAL A 61 -7.77 -8.47 -15.13
CA VAL A 61 -8.34 -8.75 -13.80
C VAL A 61 -9.71 -8.08 -13.64
N GLN A 62 -9.93 -6.95 -14.33
CA GLN A 62 -11.19 -6.23 -14.30
C GLN A 62 -12.38 -7.03 -14.88
N TRP A 63 -12.15 -8.05 -15.71
CA TRP A 63 -13.24 -8.88 -16.25
C TRP A 63 -13.92 -9.73 -15.17
N THR A 64 -13.15 -10.20 -14.19
CA THR A 64 -13.68 -10.96 -13.04
C THR A 64 -13.86 -10.10 -11.80
N HIS A 65 -13.14 -8.97 -11.72
CA HIS A 65 -13.20 -8.03 -10.61
C HIS A 65 -13.37 -6.60 -11.12
N PRO A 66 -14.60 -6.18 -11.46
CA PRO A 66 -14.86 -4.86 -12.06
C PRO A 66 -14.37 -3.67 -11.22
N ALA A 67 -14.20 -3.85 -9.91
CA ALA A 67 -13.68 -2.83 -8.99
C ALA A 67 -12.15 -2.73 -8.95
N ALA A 68 -11.42 -3.61 -9.65
CA ALA A 68 -9.96 -3.60 -9.68
C ALA A 68 -9.43 -2.39 -10.47
N CYS A 69 -8.24 -1.92 -10.09
CA CYS A 69 -7.54 -0.83 -10.78
C CYS A 69 -7.45 -1.14 -12.29
N PRO A 70 -7.74 -0.18 -13.19
CA PRO A 70 -7.64 -0.39 -14.64
C PRO A 70 -6.21 -0.78 -15.10
N PHE A 71 -5.20 -0.46 -14.28
CA PHE A 71 -3.80 -0.75 -14.53
C PHE A 71 -3.27 -1.97 -13.75
N LEU A 72 -4.16 -2.74 -13.12
CA LEU A 72 -3.80 -4.01 -12.49
C LEU A 72 -3.81 -5.13 -13.52
N ARG A 73 -2.75 -5.92 -13.52
CA ARG A 73 -2.68 -7.19 -14.24
C ARG A 73 -2.30 -8.31 -13.28
N GLN A 74 -2.62 -9.53 -13.67
CA GLN A 74 -2.25 -10.74 -12.94
C GLN A 74 -1.28 -11.54 -13.79
N ASP A 75 -0.20 -12.00 -13.16
CA ASP A 75 0.79 -12.89 -13.75
C ASP A 75 0.97 -14.10 -12.83
N GLY A 76 0.41 -15.24 -13.25
CA GLY A 76 0.23 -16.41 -12.40
C GLY A 76 -0.57 -16.08 -11.14
N VAL A 77 0.09 -16.20 -9.97
CA VAL A 77 -0.50 -15.91 -8.66
C VAL A 77 -0.25 -14.48 -8.17
N THR A 78 0.55 -13.70 -8.90
CA THR A 78 0.95 -12.35 -8.49
C THR A 78 0.16 -11.27 -9.21
N TYR A 79 0.03 -10.11 -8.57
CA TYR A 79 -0.66 -8.96 -9.13
C TYR A 79 0.30 -7.80 -9.34
N LEU A 80 0.37 -7.32 -10.57
CA LEU A 80 1.32 -6.32 -11.04
C LEU A 80 0.60 -5.01 -11.33
N CYS A 81 1.13 -3.92 -10.76
CA CYS A 81 0.75 -2.56 -11.14
C CYS A 81 1.58 -2.18 -12.36
N THR A 82 0.92 -1.94 -13.51
CA THR A 82 1.63 -1.65 -14.75
C THR A 82 2.10 -0.20 -14.87
N ILE A 83 1.73 0.67 -13.92
CA ILE A 83 2.01 2.11 -13.89
C ILE A 83 2.76 2.52 -12.61
N ARG A 84 3.57 1.64 -12.02
CA ARG A 84 4.19 1.85 -10.70
C ARG A 84 5.00 3.14 -10.64
N ALA A 85 5.71 3.47 -11.73
CA ALA A 85 6.51 4.69 -11.84
C ALA A 85 5.64 5.97 -11.92
N SER A 86 4.56 5.95 -12.71
CA SER A 86 3.68 7.11 -12.92
C SER A 86 2.47 7.12 -11.97
N ARG A 87 2.46 6.30 -10.91
CA ARG A 87 1.31 6.19 -10.03
C ARG A 87 1.05 7.53 -9.32
N PRO A 88 -0.22 7.96 -9.23
CA PRO A 88 -0.59 9.22 -8.59
C PRO A 88 -0.32 9.17 -7.07
N PRO A 89 -0.21 10.33 -6.39
CA PRO A 89 0.12 10.41 -4.97
C PRO A 89 -0.77 9.56 -4.07
N PHE A 90 -2.10 9.60 -4.26
CA PHE A 90 -3.02 8.79 -3.44
C PHE A 90 -2.72 7.28 -3.54
N CYS A 91 -2.26 6.77 -4.69
CA CYS A 91 -1.86 5.37 -4.83
C CYS A 91 -0.59 5.02 -4.04
N ARG A 92 0.25 6.01 -3.71
CA ARG A 92 1.46 5.81 -2.88
C ARG A 92 1.08 5.69 -1.41
N GLU A 93 0.13 6.52 -0.99
CA GLU A 93 -0.46 6.52 0.36
C GLU A 93 -1.24 5.22 0.65
N TYR A 94 -1.97 4.68 -0.33
CA TYR A 94 -2.71 3.41 -0.18
C TYR A 94 -1.79 2.18 -0.21
N ARG A 95 -1.30 1.79 0.97
CA ARG A 95 -0.45 0.61 1.18
C ARG A 95 -1.26 -0.56 1.75
N CYS A 96 -1.01 -1.76 1.24
CA CYS A 96 -1.70 -2.97 1.73
C CYS A 96 -1.21 -3.44 3.11
N VAL A 97 -0.04 -2.95 3.54
CA VAL A 97 0.56 -3.16 4.85
C VAL A 97 1.20 -1.84 5.27
N ARG A 98 0.89 -1.36 6.48
CA ARG A 98 1.43 -0.09 7.03
C ARG A 98 2.59 -0.31 8.00
N MET A 99 2.65 -1.48 8.62
CA MET A 99 3.70 -1.89 9.53
C MET A 99 3.87 -3.40 9.44
N ARG A 100 5.11 -3.90 9.50
CA ARG A 100 5.37 -5.31 9.82
C ARG A 100 5.90 -5.41 11.25
N VAL A 101 5.57 -6.51 11.92
CA VAL A 101 6.09 -6.84 13.25
C VAL A 101 7.03 -8.02 13.09
N GLU A 102 8.28 -7.83 13.50
CA GLU A 102 9.31 -8.85 13.52
C GLU A 102 9.49 -9.40 14.95
N LYS A 103 9.99 -10.63 15.06
CA LYS A 103 10.45 -11.24 16.31
C LYS A 103 11.77 -11.93 16.00
N GLY A 104 12.89 -11.31 16.36
CA GLY A 104 14.19 -11.69 15.81
C GLY A 104 14.20 -11.47 14.29
N ALA A 105 14.59 -12.47 13.50
CA ALA A 105 14.67 -12.35 12.04
C ALA A 105 13.35 -12.66 11.30
N ALA A 106 12.29 -13.08 12.01
CA ALA A 106 11.04 -13.53 11.40
C ALA A 106 9.94 -12.47 11.45
N ALA A 107 9.28 -12.21 10.32
CA ALA A 107 8.05 -11.42 10.28
C ALA A 107 6.88 -12.24 10.84
N VAL A 108 6.32 -11.78 11.97
CA VAL A 108 5.24 -12.47 12.70
C VAL A 108 3.89 -11.77 12.57
N GLY A 109 3.86 -10.50 12.18
CA GLY A 109 2.63 -9.72 12.03
C GLY A 109 2.65 -8.67 10.93
N GLU A 110 1.47 -8.33 10.41
CA GLU A 110 1.26 -7.26 9.43
C GLU A 110 0.09 -6.37 9.88
N LEU A 111 0.34 -5.07 10.05
CA LEU A 111 -0.73 -4.09 10.23
C LEU A 111 -1.36 -3.75 8.88
N ARG A 112 -2.66 -3.96 8.76
CA ARG A 112 -3.48 -3.69 7.59
C ARG A 112 -4.59 -2.71 7.95
N GLY A 113 -4.86 -1.75 7.06
CA GLY A 113 -5.84 -0.70 7.32
C GLY A 113 -5.43 0.20 8.49
N LYS A 114 -6.40 0.67 9.29
CA LYS A 114 -6.13 1.59 10.41
C LYS A 114 -5.52 0.87 11.61
N THR A 115 -6.13 -0.23 12.05
CA THR A 115 -5.79 -0.93 13.30
C THR A 115 -5.78 -2.46 13.18
N GLY A 116 -6.05 -3.02 12.00
CA GLY A 116 -6.21 -4.46 11.81
C GLY A 116 -4.88 -5.20 11.74
N LEU A 117 -4.47 -5.86 12.82
CA LEU A 117 -3.29 -6.71 12.82
C LEU A 117 -3.61 -8.10 12.29
N LYS A 118 -2.86 -8.56 11.29
CA LYS A 118 -2.85 -9.96 10.88
C LYS A 118 -1.61 -10.64 11.45
N THR A 119 -1.81 -11.64 12.29
CA THR A 119 -0.74 -12.45 12.90
C THR A 119 -1.23 -13.87 13.15
N LYS A 120 -0.30 -14.83 13.23
CA LYS A 120 -0.55 -16.18 13.79
C LYS A 120 -0.01 -16.32 15.22
N ASP A 121 0.78 -15.35 15.68
CA ASP A 121 1.29 -15.29 17.06
C ASP A 121 0.17 -14.81 17.98
N ALA A 122 -0.30 -15.71 18.85
CA ALA A 122 -1.40 -15.45 19.77
C ALA A 122 -1.03 -14.43 20.86
N ALA A 123 0.24 -14.41 21.30
CA ALA A 123 0.69 -13.45 22.30
C ALA A 123 0.75 -12.04 21.71
N LEU A 124 1.20 -11.92 20.47
CA LEU A 124 1.17 -10.65 19.73
C LEU A 124 -0.27 -10.17 19.51
N LEU A 125 -1.20 -11.06 19.15
CA LEU A 125 -2.60 -10.70 18.95
C LEU A 125 -3.24 -10.17 20.24
N ALA A 126 -3.06 -10.88 21.36
CA ALA A 126 -3.60 -10.47 22.65
C ALA A 126 -3.01 -9.12 23.13
N LEU A 127 -1.70 -8.91 22.94
CA LEU A 127 -1.05 -7.63 23.23
C LEU A 127 -1.64 -6.50 22.38
N TRP A 128 -1.86 -6.76 21.09
CA TRP A 128 -2.39 -5.79 20.15
C TRP A 128 -3.82 -5.38 20.53
N GLU A 129 -4.72 -6.33 20.71
CA GLU A 129 -6.13 -6.07 21.04
C GLU A 129 -6.27 -5.39 22.41
N GLY A 130 -5.48 -5.81 23.41
CA GLY A 130 -5.55 -5.25 24.75
C GLY A 130 -4.95 -3.85 24.90
N ARG A 131 -3.94 -3.49 24.10
CA ARG A 131 -3.12 -2.29 24.37
C ARG A 131 -2.88 -1.34 23.19
N ILE A 132 -3.04 -1.81 21.95
CA ILE A 132 -2.62 -1.04 20.77
C ILE A 132 -3.81 -0.71 19.85
N ALA A 133 -4.78 -1.60 19.74
CA ALA A 133 -5.89 -1.48 18.80
C ALA A 133 -6.76 -0.20 18.98
N HIS A 134 -6.70 0.42 20.16
CA HIS A 134 -7.42 1.65 20.49
C HIS A 134 -6.58 2.93 20.33
N LEU A 135 -5.28 2.82 20.04
CA LEU A 135 -4.41 3.98 19.81
C LEU A 135 -4.69 4.59 18.43
N ASP A 136 -4.49 5.90 18.30
CA ASP A 136 -4.48 6.55 16.99
C ASP A 136 -3.15 6.32 16.28
N LEU A 137 -3.11 5.31 15.40
CA LEU A 137 -1.92 4.98 14.62
C LEU A 137 -1.77 5.85 13.35
N GLN A 138 -2.61 6.87 13.18
CA GLN A 138 -2.48 7.84 12.09
C GLN A 138 -1.42 8.90 12.43
N ASP A 139 -1.34 9.35 13.69
CA ASP A 139 -0.33 10.30 14.16
C ASP A 139 1.01 9.63 14.52
N ARG A 140 2.01 10.44 14.91
CA ARG A 140 3.36 9.96 15.28
C ARG A 140 3.43 9.49 16.74
N GLU A 141 2.61 10.05 17.63
CA GLU A 141 2.64 9.76 19.05
C GLU A 141 2.06 8.36 19.35
N GLY A 142 0.91 8.03 18.77
CA GLY A 142 0.32 6.70 18.84
C GLY A 142 1.20 5.64 18.18
N ARG A 143 1.92 5.95 17.09
CA ARG A 143 2.93 5.04 16.52
C ARG A 143 4.11 4.83 17.46
N ALA A 144 4.59 5.89 18.11
CA ALA A 144 5.70 5.80 19.06
C ALA A 144 5.29 4.99 20.30
N GLU A 145 4.07 5.18 20.81
CA GLU A 145 3.54 4.41 21.94
C GLU A 145 3.32 2.95 21.57
N ALA A 146 2.74 2.66 20.40
CA ALA A 146 2.63 1.30 19.88
C ALA A 146 4.00 0.63 19.75
N ALA A 147 5.01 1.37 19.26
CA ALA A 147 6.37 0.87 19.16
C ALA A 147 6.95 0.52 20.53
N ARG A 148 6.80 1.41 21.52
CA ARG A 148 7.26 1.17 22.90
C ARG A 148 6.62 -0.07 23.52
N ILE A 149 5.31 -0.28 23.29
CA ILE A 149 4.58 -1.45 23.80
C ILE A 149 5.10 -2.75 23.16
N LEU A 150 5.32 -2.75 21.84
CA LEU A 150 5.80 -3.92 21.10
C LEU A 150 7.25 -4.25 21.44
N GLU A 151 8.13 -3.25 21.42
CA GLU A 151 9.55 -3.37 21.77
C GLU A 151 9.72 -3.90 23.19
N GLY A 152 8.94 -3.38 24.15
CA GLY A 152 8.93 -3.87 25.54
C GLY A 152 8.45 -5.31 25.71
N ALA A 153 7.75 -5.87 24.72
CA ALA A 153 7.31 -7.26 24.69
C ALA A 153 8.20 -8.16 23.80
N GLY A 154 9.33 -7.64 23.30
CA GLY A 154 10.29 -8.39 22.48
C GLY A 154 9.90 -8.51 21.01
N TYR A 155 9.08 -7.59 20.50
CA TYR A 155 8.76 -7.48 19.07
C TYR A 155 9.38 -6.22 18.47
N ASP A 156 9.76 -6.30 17.20
CA ASP A 156 10.38 -5.19 16.47
C ASP A 156 9.40 -4.65 15.41
N PRO A 157 8.71 -3.53 15.66
CA PRO A 157 7.83 -2.92 14.67
C PRO A 157 8.62 -2.10 13.65
N VAL A 158 8.37 -2.40 12.38
CA VAL A 158 8.90 -1.66 11.23
C VAL A 158 7.75 -0.96 10.53
N TRP A 159 7.70 0.36 10.66
CA TRP A 159 6.69 1.20 10.04
C TRP A 159 7.07 1.52 8.61
N TYR A 160 6.12 1.39 7.69
CA TYR A 160 6.32 1.80 6.32
C TYR A 160 5.96 3.27 6.13
N VAL A 161 6.88 4.05 5.57
CA VAL A 161 6.75 5.48 5.26
C VAL A 161 7.01 5.73 3.77
N GLU A 162 6.75 6.95 3.27
CA GLU A 162 7.23 7.29 1.92
C GLU A 162 8.75 7.48 1.97
N ALA A 163 9.41 7.30 0.83
CA ALA A 163 10.86 7.50 0.75
C ALA A 163 11.24 8.97 1.04
N GLU A 164 10.38 9.93 0.65
CA GLU A 164 10.61 11.35 0.93
C GLU A 164 10.61 11.64 2.45
N ASP A 165 9.74 11.00 3.23
CA ASP A 165 9.61 11.20 4.68
C ASP A 165 10.88 10.83 5.46
N LEU A 166 11.68 9.88 4.95
CA LEU A 166 12.92 9.43 5.58
C LEU A 166 14.06 10.44 5.48
N THR A 167 13.98 11.36 4.51
CA THR A 167 15.06 12.32 4.23
C THR A 167 14.92 13.64 4.99
N GLY A 168 13.82 13.85 5.72
CA GLY A 168 13.53 15.12 6.38
C GLY A 168 13.30 16.30 5.42
N THR A 169 13.18 16.04 4.11
CA THR A 169 12.94 17.07 3.12
C THR A 169 11.46 17.40 3.11
N ALA A 170 11.10 18.60 3.56
CA ALA A 170 9.73 19.10 3.46
C ALA A 170 9.25 19.03 1.99
N PRO A 171 7.98 18.67 1.73
CA PRO A 171 7.44 18.71 0.39
C PRO A 171 7.53 20.15 -0.15
N PRO A 172 7.85 20.36 -1.44
CA PRO A 172 7.80 21.70 -2.01
C PRO A 172 6.35 22.22 -1.95
N SER A 173 6.22 23.42 -1.39
CA SER A 173 4.99 24.21 -1.24
C SER A 173 4.26 24.44 -2.56
#